data_AF-D1BEQ2-F1
#
_entry.id   AF-D1BEQ2-F1
#
_cell.length_a   1.000
_cell.length_b   1.000
_cell.length_c   1.000
_cell.angle_alpha   90.00
_cell.angle_beta   90.00
_cell.angle_gamma   90.00
#
_symmetry.space_group_name_H-M   'P 1'
#
loop_
_entity.id
_entity.type
_entity.pdbx_description
1 polymer ?
#
loop_
_entity_poly.entity_id
_entity_poly.type
_entity_poly.pdbx_seq_one_letter_code
_entity_poly.pdbx_strand_id
1 'polypeptide(L)'
;MTTRAPTSVAGCGAGCSPSSVLSTQYYDDVRPRRAPLEERSVGLVAVSPSPEGEEVVGILDVDVEVDAAEATIDTLAVHPDHARSGIGAAMLAVAVGRLRAQGLGSLDAWTREDAAANGWYQAQGFVERYRYVHVHKEGGDDPRGFRSPEGLSTPVRAFAHAPLEMEAQLRAEFSRVYVCRQYVLNL
;
A
#
# COMPACT_ATOMS: atom_id res chain seq x y z
N MET A 1 0.64 8.23 22.07
CA MET A 1 -0.19 8.14 20.86
C MET A 1 0.40 7.05 20.01
N THR A 2 -0.16 5.85 20.08
CA THR A 2 0.21 4.72 19.22
C THR A 2 -0.46 4.99 17.87
N THR A 3 0.28 5.60 16.94
CA THR A 3 -0.09 5.60 15.52
C THR A 3 -0.12 4.13 15.11
N ARG A 4 -1.33 3.57 15.08
CA ARG A 4 -1.56 2.24 14.54
C ARG A 4 -1.30 2.41 13.04
N ALA A 5 -0.10 2.01 12.59
CA ALA A 5 0.18 2.00 11.16
C ALA A 5 -0.94 1.17 10.51
N PRO A 6 -1.76 1.76 9.63
CA PRO A 6 -2.71 0.96 8.90
C PRO A 6 -1.89 -0.08 8.14
N THR A 7 -2.38 -1.31 8.11
CA THR A 7 -1.93 -2.30 7.13
C THR A 7 -2.34 -1.76 5.77
N SER A 8 -1.56 -0.83 5.22
CA SER A 8 -1.70 -0.34 3.87
C SER A 8 -1.36 -1.52 2.96
N VAL A 9 -2.38 -1.96 2.25
CA VAL A 9 -2.30 -3.13 1.38
C VAL A 9 -2.53 -2.65 -0.04
N ALA A 10 -1.51 -2.80 -0.89
CA ALA A 10 -1.71 -2.70 -2.32
C ALA A 10 -2.54 -3.92 -2.79
N GLY A 11 -3.85 -3.87 -2.57
CA GLY A 11 -4.78 -4.95 -2.85
C GLY A 11 -5.31 -4.88 -4.27
N CYS A 12 -5.02 -5.89 -5.10
CA CYS A 12 -5.63 -6.00 -6.42
C CYS A 12 -7.12 -6.40 -6.27
N GLY A 13 -8.04 -5.43 -6.39
CA GLY A 13 -9.49 -5.71 -6.40
C GLY A 13 -9.95 -6.48 -7.65
N ALA A 14 -11.16 -7.04 -7.61
CA ALA A 14 -11.74 -7.74 -8.77
C ALA A 14 -11.80 -6.80 -9.99
N GLY A 15 -11.06 -7.15 -11.05
CA GLY A 15 -10.97 -6.37 -12.30
C GLY A 15 -9.59 -5.75 -12.57
N CYS A 16 -8.65 -5.76 -11.62
CA CYS A 16 -7.29 -5.30 -11.86
C CYS A 16 -6.34 -6.47 -12.18
N SER A 17 -5.42 -6.27 -13.11
CA SER A 17 -4.43 -7.29 -13.47
C SER A 17 -3.43 -7.47 -12.30
N PRO A 18 -3.21 -8.70 -11.80
CA PRO A 18 -2.22 -8.99 -10.76
C PRO A 18 -0.83 -8.43 -11.09
N SER A 19 -0.51 -8.31 -12.38
CA SER A 19 0.75 -7.77 -12.90
C SER A 19 1.09 -6.36 -12.40
N SER A 20 0.08 -5.56 -12.07
CA SER A 20 0.28 -4.21 -11.51
C SER A 20 0.87 -4.22 -10.10
N VAL A 21 0.62 -5.27 -9.32
CA VAL A 21 1.14 -5.43 -7.94
C VAL A 21 2.37 -6.34 -7.93
N LEU A 22 2.42 -7.36 -8.81
CA LEU A 22 3.53 -8.32 -8.91
C LEU A 22 4.87 -7.67 -9.30
N SER A 23 4.84 -6.50 -9.94
CA SER A 23 6.04 -5.73 -10.26
C SER A 23 6.51 -4.82 -9.13
N THR A 24 5.77 -4.77 -8.01
CA THR A 24 6.08 -3.92 -6.85
C THR A 24 6.63 -4.73 -5.69
N GLN A 25 7.11 -4.03 -4.67
CA GLN A 25 7.52 -4.66 -3.42
C GLN A 25 6.35 -5.27 -2.63
N TYR A 26 5.09 -5.12 -3.06
CA TYR A 26 3.89 -5.71 -2.44
C TYR A 26 3.38 -6.96 -3.19
N TYR A 27 4.20 -7.59 -4.04
CA TYR A 27 3.85 -8.81 -4.77
C TYR A 27 3.30 -9.95 -3.90
N ASP A 28 3.57 -9.94 -2.60
CA ASP A 28 3.17 -10.92 -1.61
C ASP A 28 1.89 -10.56 -0.84
N ASP A 29 1.40 -9.33 -0.96
CA ASP A 29 0.23 -8.80 -0.25
C ASP A 29 -0.97 -8.63 -1.19
N VAL A 30 -1.21 -9.68 -1.99
CA VAL A 30 -2.29 -9.72 -2.98
C VAL A 30 -3.53 -10.33 -2.36
N ARG A 31 -4.58 -9.53 -2.25
CA ARG A 31 -5.89 -10.01 -1.77
C ARG A 31 -6.70 -10.58 -2.93
N PRO A 32 -7.39 -11.73 -2.76
CA PRO A 32 -8.21 -12.32 -3.81
C PRO A 32 -9.53 -11.55 -4.04
N ARG A 33 -9.88 -10.62 -3.15
CA ARG A 33 -11.10 -9.81 -3.21
C ARG A 33 -10.78 -8.40 -2.72
N ARG A 34 -11.40 -7.42 -3.38
CA ARG A 34 -11.43 -6.03 -2.92
C ARG A 34 -12.17 -5.97 -1.58
N ALA A 35 -11.64 -5.22 -0.62
CA ALA A 35 -12.38 -4.93 0.60
C ALA A 35 -13.64 -4.11 0.26
N PRO A 36 -14.75 -4.29 0.99
CA PRO A 36 -15.88 -3.38 0.87
C PRO A 36 -15.43 -1.98 1.27
N LEU A 37 -15.86 -0.98 0.51
CA LEU A 37 -15.64 0.42 0.87
C LEU A 37 -16.80 0.90 1.73
N GLU A 38 -16.48 1.55 2.84
CA GLU A 38 -17.45 2.23 3.70
C GLU A 38 -18.05 3.46 3.00
N GLU A 39 -19.16 3.99 3.51
CA GLU A 39 -19.95 5.05 2.84
C GLU A 39 -19.14 6.31 2.49
N ARG A 40 -18.14 6.67 3.30
CA ARG A 40 -17.26 7.83 3.07
C ARG A 40 -16.05 7.52 2.18
N SER A 41 -15.71 6.25 2.05
CA SER A 41 -14.55 5.78 1.28
C SER A 41 -14.72 6.06 -0.22
N VAL A 42 -13.61 6.23 -0.94
CA VAL A 42 -13.62 6.58 -2.36
C VAL A 42 -13.03 5.44 -3.18
N GLY A 43 -13.86 4.85 -4.03
CA GLY A 43 -13.43 3.86 -5.02
C GLY A 43 -13.49 4.44 -6.43
N LEU A 44 -12.38 4.35 -7.16
CA LEU A 44 -12.28 4.76 -8.56
C LEU A 44 -11.71 3.62 -9.41
N VAL A 45 -12.19 3.54 -10.64
CA VAL A 45 -11.68 2.64 -11.68
C VAL A 45 -11.44 3.50 -12.91
N ALA A 46 -10.24 3.39 -13.49
CA ALA A 46 -9.93 3.94 -14.79
C ALA A 46 -10.16 2.86 -15.85
N VAL A 47 -10.91 3.21 -16.89
CA VAL A 47 -11.18 2.34 -18.03
C VAL A 47 -10.59 2.94 -19.31
N SER A 48 -10.15 2.08 -20.21
CA SER A 48 -9.68 2.44 -21.55
C SER A 48 -10.48 1.65 -22.60
N PRO A 49 -10.77 2.23 -23.77
CA PRO A 49 -11.31 1.46 -24.89
C PRO A 49 -10.35 0.34 -25.30
N SER A 50 -10.90 -0.83 -25.61
CA SER A 50 -10.22 -2.01 -26.15
C SER A 50 -11.05 -2.63 -27.28
N PRO A 51 -10.47 -3.53 -28.12
CA PRO A 51 -11.22 -4.23 -29.15
C PRO A 51 -12.39 -5.09 -28.61
N GLU A 52 -12.33 -5.47 -27.33
CA GLU A 52 -13.33 -6.31 -26.66
C GLU A 52 -14.33 -5.48 -25.80
N GLY A 53 -14.18 -4.16 -25.76
CA GLY A 53 -15.06 -3.26 -25.00
C GLY A 53 -14.28 -2.24 -24.18
N GLU A 54 -14.59 -2.11 -22.89
CA GLU A 54 -13.83 -1.31 -21.94
C GLU A 54 -12.93 -2.22 -21.11
N GLU A 55 -11.65 -1.87 -21.04
CA GLU A 55 -10.66 -2.54 -20.21
C GLU A 55 -10.37 -1.71 -18.96
N VAL A 56 -10.28 -2.38 -17.80
CA VAL A 56 -9.84 -1.72 -16.56
C VAL A 56 -8.33 -1.54 -16.58
N VAL A 57 -7.89 -0.30 -16.61
CA VAL A 57 -6.47 0.08 -16.72
C VAL A 57 -5.92 0.74 -15.45
N GLY A 58 -6.75 0.97 -14.44
CA GLY A 58 -6.30 1.46 -13.15
C GLY A 58 -7.38 1.38 -12.08
N ILE A 59 -6.95 1.32 -10.83
CA ILE A 59 -7.80 1.32 -9.64
C ILE A 59 -7.23 2.26 -8.59
N LEU A 60 -8.12 2.89 -7.83
CA LEU A 60 -7.77 3.68 -6.65
C LEU A 60 -8.84 3.45 -5.58
N ASP A 61 -8.39 3.04 -4.39
CA ASP A 61 -9.20 2.88 -3.19
C ASP A 61 -8.64 3.76 -2.08
N VAL A 62 -9.47 4.67 -1.60
CA VAL A 62 -9.22 5.44 -0.38
C VAL A 62 -10.20 4.99 0.68
N ASP A 63 -9.67 4.56 1.82
CA ASP A 63 -10.45 4.22 2.98
C ASP A 63 -10.58 5.41 3.94
N VAL A 64 -11.76 5.53 4.55
CA VAL A 64 -12.10 6.58 5.53
C VAL A 64 -12.83 5.90 6.68
N GLU A 65 -12.16 5.78 7.83
CA GLU A 65 -12.78 5.23 9.03
C GLU A 65 -13.93 6.12 9.53
N VAL A 66 -14.88 5.52 10.23
CA VAL A 66 -16.00 6.24 10.86
C VAL A 66 -15.45 7.26 11.86
N ASP A 67 -15.97 8.49 11.81
CA ASP A 67 -15.53 9.64 12.62
C ASP A 67 -14.07 10.08 12.43
N ALA A 68 -13.36 9.54 11.43
CA ALA A 68 -12.01 9.99 11.11
C ALA A 68 -12.01 11.29 10.28
N ALA A 69 -11.04 12.15 10.58
CA ALA A 69 -10.72 13.35 9.80
C ALA A 69 -9.63 13.09 8.74
N GLU A 70 -9.07 11.89 8.73
CA GLU A 70 -7.96 11.46 7.88
C GLU A 70 -8.42 10.31 6.99
N ALA A 71 -7.89 10.24 5.78
CA ALA A 71 -8.17 9.21 4.80
C ALA A 71 -6.87 8.49 4.41
N THR A 72 -6.94 7.21 4.09
CA THR A 72 -5.78 6.40 3.71
C THR A 72 -5.95 5.85 2.29
N ILE A 73 -4.99 6.06 1.40
CA ILE A 73 -4.93 5.28 0.15
C ILE A 73 -4.57 3.84 0.52
N ASP A 74 -5.53 2.94 0.41
CA ASP A 74 -5.28 1.51 0.57
C ASP A 74 -4.62 0.99 -0.71
N THR A 75 -5.28 1.22 -1.85
CA THR A 75 -4.78 0.75 -3.14
C THR A 75 -4.69 1.88 -4.16
N LEU A 76 -3.55 1.94 -4.86
CA LEU A 76 -3.41 2.69 -6.09
C LEU A 76 -2.57 1.88 -7.07
N ALA A 77 -3.16 1.49 -8.19
CA ALA A 77 -2.48 0.72 -9.22
C ALA A 77 -2.92 1.17 -10.61
N VAL A 78 -1.97 1.17 -11.55
CA VAL A 78 -2.20 1.40 -12.97
C VAL A 78 -1.60 0.23 -13.72
N HIS A 79 -2.31 -0.27 -14.74
CA HIS A 79 -1.83 -1.34 -15.59
C HIS A 79 -0.46 -0.96 -16.18
N PRO A 80 0.56 -1.86 -16.17
CA PRO A 80 1.90 -1.54 -16.66
C PRO A 80 1.93 -0.98 -18.08
N ASP A 81 1.11 -1.51 -18.99
CA ASP A 81 1.02 -1.03 -20.38
C ASP A 81 0.41 0.37 -20.51
N HIS A 82 -0.28 0.83 -19.47
CA HIS A 82 -0.86 2.16 -19.35
C HIS A 82 -0.11 3.04 -18.35
N ALA A 83 1.03 2.58 -17.81
CA ALA A 83 1.81 3.35 -16.84
C ALA A 83 2.42 4.60 -17.49
N ARG A 84 2.78 5.59 -16.65
CA ARG A 84 3.39 6.87 -17.09
C ARG A 84 2.53 7.70 -18.06
N SER A 85 1.24 7.42 -18.16
CA SER A 85 0.26 8.18 -18.97
C SER A 85 -0.54 9.23 -18.19
N GLY A 86 -0.25 9.40 -16.89
CA GLY A 86 -0.96 10.33 -16.01
C GLY A 86 -2.25 9.77 -15.37
N ILE A 87 -2.65 8.54 -15.67
CA ILE A 87 -3.88 7.91 -15.11
C ILE A 87 -3.90 7.94 -13.57
N GLY A 88 -2.80 7.54 -12.92
CA GLY A 88 -2.73 7.55 -11.46
C GLY A 88 -2.93 8.95 -10.86
N ALA A 89 -2.32 9.97 -11.48
CA ALA A 89 -2.46 11.37 -11.04
C ALA A 89 -3.89 11.88 -11.26
N ALA A 90 -4.52 11.50 -12.38
CA ALA A 90 -5.91 11.85 -12.66
C ALA A 90 -6.88 11.23 -11.65
N MET A 91 -6.72 9.93 -11.32
CA MET A 91 -7.53 9.28 -10.28
C MET A 91 -7.33 9.94 -8.92
N LEU A 92 -6.07 10.23 -8.55
CA LEU A 92 -5.77 10.92 -7.30
C LEU A 92 -6.43 12.30 -7.22
N ALA A 93 -6.39 13.09 -8.30
CA ALA A 93 -7.00 14.41 -8.33
C ALA A 93 -8.53 14.34 -8.10
N VAL A 94 -9.20 13.36 -8.71
CA VAL A 94 -10.64 13.11 -8.49
C VAL A 94 -10.90 12.70 -7.04
N ALA A 95 -10.10 11.80 -6.48
CA ALA A 95 -10.24 11.35 -5.10
C ALA A 95 -10.06 12.50 -4.11
N VAL A 96 -9.00 13.29 -4.25
CA VAL A 96 -8.72 14.49 -3.43
C VAL A 96 -9.88 15.48 -3.48
N GLY A 97 -10.46 15.73 -4.66
CA GLY A 97 -11.64 16.59 -4.79
C GLY A 97 -12.84 16.09 -3.98
N ARG A 98 -13.10 14.77 -4.00
CA ARG A 98 -14.19 14.15 -3.22
C ARG A 98 -13.92 14.21 -1.72
N LEU A 99 -12.69 13.92 -1.29
CA LEU A 99 -12.32 13.95 0.14
C LEU A 99 -12.39 15.37 0.71
N ARG A 100 -11.97 16.39 -0.04
CA ARG A 100 -12.15 17.80 0.34
C ARG A 100 -13.61 18.17 0.51
N ALA A 101 -14.48 17.74 -0.41
CA ALA A 101 -15.91 18.02 -0.33
C ALA A 101 -16.58 17.35 0.89
N GLN A 102 -16.00 16.25 1.39
CA GLN A 102 -16.41 15.59 2.62
C GLN A 102 -15.78 16.20 3.90
N GLY A 103 -14.91 17.20 3.78
CA GLY A 103 -14.28 17.88 4.92
C GLY A 103 -13.13 17.13 5.59
N LEU A 104 -12.48 16.19 4.90
CA LEU A 104 -11.28 15.51 5.42
C LEU A 104 -10.09 16.49 5.42
N GLY A 105 -9.22 16.39 6.45
CA GLY A 105 -8.07 17.26 6.63
C GLY A 105 -6.77 16.75 6.01
N SER A 106 -6.63 15.43 5.85
CA SER A 106 -5.45 14.83 5.23
C SER A 106 -5.74 13.51 4.54
N LEU A 107 -4.89 13.18 3.58
CA LEU A 107 -4.82 11.91 2.89
C LEU A 107 -3.41 11.36 3.07
N ASP A 108 -3.27 10.15 3.61
CA ASP A 108 -2.00 9.46 3.68
C ASP A 108 -1.93 8.25 2.74
N ALA A 109 -0.71 7.78 2.51
CA ALA A 109 -0.42 6.56 1.80
C ALA A 109 0.85 5.95 2.35
N TRP A 110 0.94 4.63 2.37
CA TRP A 110 2.13 3.94 2.80
C TRP A 110 2.74 3.17 1.64
N THR A 111 4.05 3.27 1.50
CA THR A 111 4.77 2.50 0.49
C THR A 111 6.11 2.05 1.03
N ARG A 112 6.63 0.93 0.52
CA ARG A 112 7.94 0.41 0.86
C ARG A 112 9.04 1.26 0.20
N GLU A 113 10.20 0.68 -0.08
CA GLU A 113 11.37 1.40 -0.60
C GLU A 113 11.46 1.46 -2.13
N ASP A 114 10.35 1.18 -2.84
CA ASP A 114 10.28 1.33 -4.28
C ASP A 114 10.49 2.78 -4.72
N ALA A 115 11.60 3.07 -5.42
CA ALA A 115 11.97 4.43 -5.77
C ALA A 115 10.94 5.12 -6.69
N ALA A 116 10.26 4.36 -7.56
CA ALA A 116 9.27 4.92 -8.47
C ALA A 116 8.00 5.34 -7.72
N ALA A 117 7.49 4.51 -6.81
CA ALA A 117 6.34 4.84 -5.97
C ALA A 117 6.65 6.01 -5.03
N ASN A 118 7.81 5.99 -4.37
CA ASN A 118 8.26 7.07 -3.49
C ASN A 118 8.35 8.42 -4.22
N GLY A 119 9.03 8.43 -5.37
CA GLY A 119 9.16 9.64 -6.20
C GLY A 119 7.82 10.12 -6.75
N TRP A 120 6.89 9.19 -7.06
CA TRP A 120 5.55 9.54 -7.52
C TRP A 120 4.75 10.28 -6.44
N TYR A 121 4.69 9.77 -5.20
CA TYR A 121 3.97 10.45 -4.11
C TYR A 121 4.52 11.85 -3.84
N GLN A 122 5.84 12.00 -3.83
CA GLN A 122 6.49 13.31 -3.69
C GLN A 122 6.11 14.26 -4.84
N ALA A 123 6.10 13.76 -6.08
CA ALA A 123 5.68 14.55 -7.24
C ALA A 123 4.19 14.94 -7.21
N GLN A 124 3.34 14.19 -6.49
CA GLN A 124 1.95 14.55 -6.25
C GLN A 124 1.75 15.51 -5.06
N GLY A 125 2.83 15.97 -4.42
CA GLY A 125 2.79 16.92 -3.32
C GLY A 125 2.65 16.30 -1.93
N PHE A 126 2.76 14.97 -1.82
CA PHE A 126 2.84 14.34 -0.51
C PHE A 126 4.21 14.58 0.14
N VAL A 127 4.23 14.61 1.47
CA VAL A 127 5.45 14.75 2.27
C VAL A 127 5.62 13.52 3.14
N GLU A 128 6.83 12.96 3.18
CA GLU A 128 7.18 11.87 4.10
C GLU A 128 7.05 12.37 5.55
N ARG A 129 6.25 11.69 6.37
CA ARG A 129 6.05 12.05 7.78
C ARG A 129 6.64 11.04 8.76
N TYR A 130 6.66 9.78 8.37
CA TYR A 130 7.07 8.70 9.23
C TYR A 130 7.64 7.55 8.42
N ARG A 131 8.53 6.76 9.02
CA ARG A 131 8.99 5.50 8.44
C ARG A 131 9.41 4.50 9.49
N TYR A 132 9.28 3.23 9.15
CA TYR A 132 9.62 2.08 10.00
C TYR A 132 10.01 0.88 9.13
N VAL A 133 10.42 -0.21 9.75
CA VAL A 133 10.93 -1.40 9.07
C VAL A 133 9.86 -2.50 9.04
N HIS A 134 9.62 -3.05 7.85
CA HIS A 134 8.93 -4.31 7.62
C HIS A 134 9.95 -5.44 7.55
N VAL A 135 9.75 -6.50 8.32
CA VAL A 135 10.57 -7.70 8.31
C VAL A 135 9.71 -8.89 7.93
N HIS A 136 10.12 -9.61 6.89
CA HIS A 136 9.54 -10.88 6.50
C HIS A 136 10.51 -11.97 6.88
N LYS A 137 10.12 -12.79 7.86
CA LYS A 137 10.79 -14.07 8.13
C LYS A 137 10.31 -15.08 7.10
N GLU A 138 11.23 -15.76 6.45
CA GLU A 138 11.00 -16.87 5.54
C GLU A 138 11.57 -18.18 6.11
N GLY A 139 11.30 -19.30 5.43
CA GLY A 139 11.71 -20.63 5.88
C GLY A 139 13.22 -20.85 5.93
N GLY A 140 13.99 -20.08 5.16
CA GLY A 140 15.46 -20.13 5.14
C GLY A 140 16.14 -19.22 6.15
N ASP A 141 15.40 -18.31 6.79
CA ASP A 141 15.97 -17.42 7.81
C ASP A 141 16.11 -18.13 9.16
N ASP A 142 17.00 -17.62 10.01
CA ASP A 142 17.26 -18.15 11.34
C ASP A 142 15.96 -18.21 12.19
N PRO A 143 15.60 -19.39 12.74
CA PRO A 143 14.41 -19.51 13.57
C PRO A 143 14.61 -18.96 14.99
N ARG A 144 15.83 -18.58 15.40
CA ARG A 144 16.09 -18.02 16.74
C ARG A 144 15.20 -16.80 16.99
N GLY A 145 14.63 -16.72 18.18
CA GLY A 145 13.71 -15.66 18.57
C GLY A 145 12.25 -15.88 18.15
N PHE A 146 11.97 -16.65 17.09
CA PHE A 146 10.61 -16.99 16.67
C PHE A 146 10.14 -18.30 17.32
N ARG A 147 9.32 -18.18 18.35
CA ARG A 147 8.79 -19.33 19.10
C ARG A 147 7.32 -19.56 18.80
N SER A 148 6.96 -20.84 18.71
CA SER A 148 5.56 -21.30 18.64
C SER A 148 5.19 -22.00 19.95
N PRO A 149 3.89 -22.16 20.26
CA PRO A 149 3.40 -23.04 21.31
C PRO A 149 3.95 -24.48 21.19
N GLU A 150 3.95 -25.21 22.31
CA GLU A 150 4.36 -26.61 22.35
C GLU A 150 3.54 -27.48 21.36
N GLY A 151 4.22 -28.41 20.68
CA GLY A 151 3.61 -29.27 19.67
C GLY A 151 3.55 -28.69 18.25
N LEU A 152 3.88 -27.40 18.07
CA LEU A 152 3.99 -26.76 16.75
C LEU A 152 5.45 -26.59 16.32
N SER A 153 5.70 -26.56 15.00
CA SER A 153 7.01 -26.18 14.47
C SER A 153 7.29 -24.70 14.73
N THR A 154 8.56 -24.28 14.64
CA THR A 154 8.92 -22.86 14.59
C THR A 154 8.20 -22.16 13.43
N PRO A 155 7.91 -20.85 13.52
CA PRO A 155 7.27 -20.11 12.44
C PRO A 155 8.03 -20.26 11.12
N VAL A 156 7.34 -20.78 10.10
CA VAL A 156 7.89 -20.91 8.74
C VAL A 156 7.93 -19.55 8.06
N ARG A 157 6.87 -18.75 8.25
CA ARG A 157 6.80 -17.35 7.80
C ARG A 157 6.27 -16.44 8.90
N ALA A 158 6.77 -15.22 8.97
CA ALA A 158 6.24 -14.18 9.85
C ALA A 158 6.42 -12.80 9.22
N PHE A 159 5.47 -11.90 9.49
CA PHE A 159 5.58 -10.48 9.15
C PHE A 159 5.61 -9.67 10.45
N ALA A 160 6.62 -8.82 10.59
CA ALA A 160 6.85 -8.02 11.78
C ALA A 160 7.21 -6.58 11.43
N HIS A 161 6.97 -5.68 12.39
CA HIS A 161 7.38 -4.29 12.32
C HIS A 161 8.52 -4.03 13.29
N ALA A 162 9.48 -3.19 12.91
CA ALA A 162 10.55 -2.75 13.78
C ALA A 162 10.83 -1.24 13.61
N PRO A 163 11.42 -0.57 14.62
CA PRO A 163 11.92 0.80 14.48
C PRO A 163 13.01 0.91 13.41
N LEU A 164 13.19 2.13 12.86
CA LEU A 164 14.16 2.40 11.79
C LEU A 164 15.61 2.13 12.23
N GLU A 165 15.92 2.35 13.51
CA GLU A 165 17.25 2.19 14.07
C GLU A 165 17.78 0.74 13.95
N MET A 166 16.88 -0.22 13.80
CA MET A 166 17.22 -1.64 13.65
C MET A 166 17.46 -2.07 12.21
N GLU A 167 17.28 -1.19 11.21
CA GLU A 167 17.33 -1.56 9.78
C GLU A 167 18.60 -2.32 9.41
N ALA A 168 19.77 -1.78 9.75
CA ALA A 168 21.06 -2.38 9.38
C ALA A 168 21.26 -3.77 9.99
N GLN A 169 20.85 -3.95 11.25
CA GLN A 169 20.90 -5.25 11.92
C GLN A 169 19.94 -6.24 11.23
N LEU A 170 18.70 -5.82 11.00
CA LEU A 170 17.67 -6.70 10.45
C LEU A 170 17.98 -7.12 9.02
N ARG A 171 18.57 -6.24 8.19
CA ARG A 171 19.04 -6.62 6.83
C ARG A 171 20.20 -7.61 6.83
N ALA A 172 20.97 -7.67 7.92
CA ALA A 172 22.03 -8.68 8.07
C ALA A 172 21.49 -10.04 8.53
N GLU A 173 20.30 -10.07 9.15
CA GLU A 173 19.70 -11.26 9.74
C GLU A 173 18.61 -11.88 8.86
N PHE A 174 17.81 -11.05 8.18
CA PHE A 174 16.68 -11.47 7.37
C PHE A 174 16.91 -11.16 5.90
N SER A 175 16.56 -12.12 5.05
CA SER A 175 16.65 -11.98 3.60
C SER A 175 15.71 -10.93 3.01
N ARG A 176 14.65 -10.55 3.74
CA ARG A 176 13.54 -9.75 3.20
C ARG A 176 13.08 -8.68 4.18
N VAL A 177 13.64 -7.49 4.02
CA VAL A 177 13.45 -6.33 4.89
C VAL A 177 13.18 -5.10 4.04
N TYR A 178 12.17 -4.31 4.39
CA TYR A 178 11.81 -3.09 3.66
C TYR A 178 11.62 -1.91 4.61
N VAL A 179 12.07 -0.72 4.20
CA VAL A 179 11.66 0.52 4.87
C VAL A 179 10.32 0.96 4.30
N CYS A 180 9.29 0.96 5.15
CA CYS A 180 7.96 1.48 4.84
C CYS A 180 7.86 2.94 5.28
N ARG A 181 7.39 3.81 4.38
CA ARG A 181 7.24 5.25 4.55
C ARG A 181 5.78 5.64 4.50
N GLN A 182 5.39 6.54 5.38
CA GLN A 182 4.13 7.26 5.33
C GLN A 182 4.33 8.56 4.57
N TYR A 183 3.54 8.74 3.52
CA TYR A 183 3.39 9.99 2.79
C TYR A 183 2.07 10.63 3.17
N VAL A 184 2.06 11.92 3.48
CA VAL A 184 0.85 12.65 3.85
C VAL A 184 0.68 13.87 2.94
N LEU A 185 -0.54 14.03 2.43
CA LEU A 185 -1.03 15.19 1.71
C LEU A 185 -2.05 15.93 2.57
N ASN A 186 -1.85 17.22 2.77
CA ASN A 186 -2.88 18.07 3.39
C ASN A 186 -3.97 18.36 2.36
N LEU A 187 -5.23 18.17 2.75
CA LEU A 187 -6.38 18.40 1.89
C LEU A 187 -6.86 19.85 2.01
#